data_AF-A0A3L8RW79-F1
#
_entry.id   AF-A0A3L8RW79-F1
#
_cell.length_a   1.000
_cell.length_b   1.000
_cell.length_c   1.000
_cell.angle_alpha   90.00
_cell.angle_beta   90.00
_cell.angle_gamma   90.00
#
_symmetry.space_group_name_H-M   'P 1'
#
loop_
_entity.id
_entity.type
_entity.pdbx_description
1 polymer ?
#
loop_
_entity_poly.entity_id
_entity_poly.type
_entity_poly.pdbx_seq_one_letter_code
_entity_poly.pdbx_strand_id
1 'polypeptide(L)'
;MDIRNDVSQLRKLENCSIIEGNLQILLMFTTGAEDFRGLSFPRLLMITEYLLLFRVYGLESLRDLFPNLSVIRGTNLFFSYALVIFEMPHLRDVGLHSLGHILRGSVRIERNQELCHLSTIDWGLLLPDTGDSTYIVGNKPAEECADVCPGILDVEKPCVQTSINGQLDYRCWTSSYCQKGGCRWHGAWWCCFFWDGAGLHFGANWEGTGGGWWSQLGMAGLVSGCGSPAAGSVLCRQHGGVTRSVLYHPRGEASSWLLCFPSSEVNTGPS
;
A
#
# COMPACT_ATOMS: atom_id res chain seq x y z
N MET A 1 -16.76 -7.48 -8.65
CA MET A 1 -17.01 -8.80 -8.04
C MET A 1 -17.78 -8.61 -6.75
N ASP A 2 -18.88 -9.34 -6.61
CA ASP A 2 -19.78 -9.25 -5.46
C ASP A 2 -19.86 -10.61 -4.78
N ILE A 3 -19.42 -10.68 -3.53
CA ILE A 3 -19.29 -11.89 -2.72
C ILE A 3 -20.21 -11.74 -1.52
N ARG A 4 -21.27 -12.55 -1.47
CA ARG A 4 -22.37 -12.40 -0.51
C ARG A 4 -22.78 -13.72 0.11
N ASN A 5 -23.24 -13.66 1.35
CA ASN A 5 -23.89 -14.74 2.11
C ASN A 5 -23.01 -15.94 2.47
N ASP A 6 -22.12 -16.39 1.58
CA ASP A 6 -21.33 -17.61 1.73
C ASP A 6 -19.84 -17.37 1.47
N VAL A 7 -19.01 -17.81 2.41
CA VAL A 7 -17.54 -17.77 2.40
C VAL A 7 -16.98 -18.55 1.21
N SER A 8 -17.65 -19.61 0.77
CA SER A 8 -17.22 -20.43 -0.36
C SER A 8 -17.04 -19.61 -1.65
N GLN A 9 -17.78 -18.51 -1.79
CA GLN A 9 -17.67 -17.60 -2.93
C GLN A 9 -16.33 -16.86 -2.98
N LEU A 10 -15.60 -16.74 -1.86
CA LEU A 10 -14.25 -16.18 -1.82
C LEU A 10 -13.27 -16.98 -2.67
N ARG A 11 -13.50 -18.27 -2.89
CA ARG A 11 -12.64 -19.11 -3.75
C ARG A 11 -12.54 -18.61 -5.18
N LYS A 12 -13.48 -17.77 -5.65
CA LYS A 12 -13.37 -17.07 -6.94
C LYS A 12 -12.10 -16.21 -7.07
N LEU A 13 -11.48 -15.85 -5.94
CA LEU A 13 -10.27 -15.03 -5.87
C LEU A 13 -8.97 -15.84 -5.91
N GLU A 14 -9.01 -17.19 -5.85
CA GLU A 14 -7.81 -18.04 -5.71
C GLU A 14 -6.73 -17.71 -6.75
N ASN A 15 -7.10 -17.50 -8.02
CA ASN A 15 -6.19 -17.23 -9.14
C ASN A 15 -6.19 -15.77 -9.62
N CYS A 16 -6.76 -14.84 -8.84
CA CYS A 16 -6.88 -13.45 -9.26
C CYS A 16 -5.71 -12.62 -8.72
N SER A 17 -4.95 -11.99 -9.62
CA SER A 17 -3.92 -11.00 -9.25
C SER A 17 -4.39 -9.56 -9.35
N ILE A 18 -5.29 -9.29 -10.29
CA ILE A 18 -5.88 -7.98 -10.50
C ILE A 18 -7.39 -8.18 -10.59
N ILE A 19 -8.14 -7.40 -9.82
CA ILE A 19 -9.60 -7.29 -9.96
C ILE A 19 -9.89 -6.06 -10.80
N GLU A 20 -10.29 -6.30 -12.05
CA GLU A 20 -10.83 -5.27 -12.95
C GLU A 20 -12.28 -4.98 -12.55
N GLY A 21 -12.44 -4.01 -11.66
CA GLY A 21 -13.69 -3.61 -11.06
C GLY A 21 -13.53 -3.40 -9.56
N ASN A 22 -14.65 -3.50 -8.85
CA ASN A 22 -14.72 -3.42 -7.41
C ASN A 22 -14.71 -4.82 -6.76
N LEU A 23 -14.30 -4.91 -5.49
CA LEU A 23 -14.47 -6.09 -4.66
C LEU A 23 -15.41 -5.76 -3.51
N GLN A 24 -16.55 -6.44 -3.44
CA GLN A 24 -17.48 -6.32 -2.32
C GLN A 24 -17.59 -7.67 -1.60
N ILE A 25 -17.41 -7.67 -0.28
CA ILE A 25 -17.63 -8.83 0.58
C ILE A 25 -18.61 -8.41 1.66
N LEU A 26 -19.83 -8.96 1.62
CA LEU A 26 -20.89 -8.48 2.49
C LEU A 26 -21.93 -9.52 2.88
N LEU A 27 -22.69 -9.21 3.94
CA LEU A 27 -23.86 -9.96 4.39
C LEU A 27 -23.57 -11.43 4.73
N MET A 28 -22.46 -11.69 5.42
CA MET A 28 -22.09 -13.02 5.91
C MET A 28 -22.42 -13.11 7.40
N PHE A 29 -23.66 -13.47 7.71
CA PHE A 29 -24.19 -13.45 9.10
C PHE A 29 -23.98 -14.76 9.85
N THR A 30 -23.85 -15.88 9.14
CA THR A 30 -23.79 -17.23 9.71
C THR A 30 -22.37 -17.77 9.80
N THR A 31 -21.36 -16.93 9.55
CA THR A 31 -19.96 -17.32 9.44
C THR A 31 -19.23 -17.14 10.76
N GLY A 32 -18.35 -18.08 11.08
CA GLY A 32 -17.49 -18.06 12.26
C GLY A 32 -16.02 -17.84 11.91
N ALA A 33 -15.17 -17.62 12.92
CA ALA A 33 -13.74 -17.42 12.72
C ALA A 33 -13.06 -18.63 12.03
N GLU A 34 -13.52 -19.84 12.31
CA GLU A 34 -12.98 -21.06 11.67
C GLU A 34 -13.23 -21.10 10.16
N ASP A 35 -14.28 -20.45 9.64
CA ASP A 35 -14.57 -20.43 8.21
C ASP A 35 -13.52 -19.61 7.42
N PHE A 36 -12.92 -18.61 8.06
CA PHE A 36 -11.86 -17.78 7.48
C PHE A 36 -10.45 -18.33 7.76
N ARG A 37 -10.34 -19.29 8.68
CA ARG A 37 -9.06 -19.86 9.07
C ARG A 37 -8.45 -20.65 7.92
N GLY A 38 -7.24 -20.26 7.51
CA GLY A 38 -6.53 -20.89 6.39
C GLY A 38 -7.01 -20.43 5.01
N LEU A 39 -8.00 -19.53 4.92
CA LEU A 39 -8.31 -18.86 3.67
C LEU A 39 -7.34 -17.70 3.43
N SER A 40 -6.67 -17.73 2.29
CA SER A 40 -5.73 -16.70 1.88
C SER A 40 -5.73 -16.54 0.37
N PHE A 41 -5.68 -15.29 -0.09
CA PHE A 41 -5.60 -14.92 -1.51
C PHE A 41 -4.33 -14.12 -1.77
N PRO A 42 -3.13 -14.72 -1.61
CA PRO A 42 -1.86 -14.02 -1.68
C PRO A 42 -1.52 -13.54 -3.10
N ARG A 43 -2.21 -14.04 -4.13
CA ARG A 43 -2.01 -13.58 -5.51
C ARG A 43 -2.63 -12.22 -5.77
N LEU A 44 -3.61 -11.80 -4.98
CA LEU A 44 -4.31 -10.54 -5.20
C LEU A 44 -3.39 -9.36 -4.86
N LEU A 45 -3.03 -8.58 -5.87
CA LEU A 45 -2.13 -7.44 -5.77
C LEU A 45 -2.85 -6.10 -5.91
N MET A 46 -3.91 -6.06 -6.74
CA MET A 46 -4.53 -4.80 -7.13
C MET A 46 -6.05 -4.92 -7.31
N ILE A 47 -6.75 -3.86 -6.89
CA ILE A 47 -8.16 -3.62 -7.19
C ILE A 47 -8.26 -2.31 -7.98
N THR A 48 -8.92 -2.31 -9.14
CA THR A 48 -8.97 -1.11 -9.98
C THR A 48 -9.98 -0.09 -9.48
N GLU A 49 -11.11 -0.51 -8.91
CA GLU A 49 -12.12 0.41 -8.35
C GLU A 49 -11.96 0.52 -6.83
N TYR A 50 -12.88 -0.06 -6.06
CA TYR A 50 -12.92 0.04 -4.60
C TYR A 50 -13.07 -1.32 -3.91
N LEU A 51 -12.68 -1.37 -2.64
CA LEU A 51 -12.92 -2.49 -1.72
C LEU A 51 -14.01 -2.10 -0.71
N LEU A 52 -15.06 -2.92 -0.60
CA LEU A 52 -16.16 -2.76 0.35
C LEU A 52 -16.31 -4.01 1.21
N LEU A 53 -16.25 -3.84 2.53
CA LEU A 53 -16.56 -4.86 3.52
C LEU A 53 -17.75 -4.40 4.35
N PHE A 54 -18.80 -5.22 4.43
CA PHE A 54 -20.01 -4.86 5.16
C PHE A 54 -20.71 -6.05 5.83
N ARG A 55 -20.84 -6.03 7.16
CA ARG A 55 -21.54 -7.08 7.94
C ARG A 55 -21.05 -8.49 7.63
N VAL A 56 -19.75 -8.71 7.79
CA VAL A 56 -19.12 -10.03 7.71
C VAL A 56 -18.75 -10.46 9.12
N TYR A 57 -19.40 -11.51 9.62
CA TYR A 57 -19.18 -12.06 10.95
C TYR A 57 -18.03 -13.06 10.91
N GLY A 58 -17.25 -13.13 11.99
CA GLY A 58 -16.14 -14.09 12.13
C GLY A 58 -14.83 -13.69 11.45
N LEU A 59 -14.83 -12.69 10.56
CA LEU A 59 -13.60 -12.19 9.97
C LEU A 59 -12.86 -11.27 10.96
N GLU A 60 -11.71 -11.72 11.46
CA GLU A 60 -10.94 -11.00 12.49
C GLU A 60 -9.87 -10.04 11.93
N SER A 61 -9.27 -10.36 10.78
CA SER A 61 -8.24 -9.53 10.13
C SER A 61 -8.18 -9.80 8.62
N LEU A 62 -7.78 -8.80 7.82
CA LEU A 62 -7.51 -9.00 6.38
C LEU A 62 -6.07 -9.41 6.10
N ARG A 63 -5.19 -9.45 7.11
CA ARG A 63 -3.77 -9.77 6.93
C ARG A 63 -3.57 -11.14 6.27
N ASP A 64 -4.38 -12.11 6.68
CA ASP A 64 -4.28 -13.48 6.19
C ASP A 64 -5.05 -13.64 4.87
N LEU A 65 -6.14 -12.87 4.70
CA LEU A 65 -7.00 -12.92 3.53
C LEU A 65 -6.36 -12.27 2.29
N PHE A 66 -5.77 -11.08 2.45
CA PHE A 66 -5.19 -10.27 1.37
C PHE A 66 -3.76 -9.78 1.72
N PRO A 67 -2.80 -10.68 1.96
CA PRO A 67 -1.47 -10.30 2.46
C PRO A 67 -0.67 -9.43 1.48
N ASN A 68 -0.94 -9.53 0.18
CA ASN A 68 -0.17 -8.85 -0.87
C ASN A 68 -0.96 -7.76 -1.61
N LEU A 69 -2.18 -7.42 -1.16
CA LEU A 69 -2.94 -6.32 -1.77
C LEU A 69 -2.16 -5.02 -1.57
N SER A 70 -1.65 -4.48 -2.67
CA SER A 70 -0.67 -3.39 -2.67
C SER A 70 -1.25 -2.07 -3.15
N VAL A 71 -2.21 -2.11 -4.07
CA VAL A 71 -2.77 -0.91 -4.71
C VAL A 71 -4.28 -1.00 -4.87
N ILE A 72 -4.97 0.08 -4.51
CA ILE A 72 -6.37 0.34 -4.90
C ILE A 72 -6.36 1.57 -5.82
N ARG A 73 -6.78 1.42 -7.08
CA ARG A 73 -6.67 2.54 -8.05
C ARG A 73 -7.79 3.56 -7.92
N GLY A 74 -8.99 3.19 -7.49
CA GLY A 74 -10.11 4.13 -7.38
C GLY A 74 -10.59 4.71 -8.72
N THR A 75 -10.56 3.93 -9.81
CA THR A 75 -11.12 4.36 -11.11
C THR A 75 -12.61 4.65 -11.01
N ASN A 76 -13.30 3.90 -10.15
CA ASN A 76 -14.67 4.17 -9.68
C ASN A 76 -14.71 4.06 -8.15
N LEU A 77 -15.66 4.77 -7.51
CA LEU A 77 -15.71 4.96 -6.07
C LEU A 77 -17.10 4.63 -5.50
N PHE A 78 -17.14 4.15 -4.26
CA PHE A 78 -18.38 4.00 -3.51
C PHE A 78 -18.66 5.26 -2.71
N PHE A 79 -19.55 6.14 -3.18
CA PHE A 79 -19.83 7.45 -2.55
C PHE A 79 -18.55 8.26 -2.22
N SER A 80 -17.59 8.27 -3.16
CA SER A 80 -16.25 8.91 -3.04
C SER A 80 -15.18 8.13 -2.27
N TYR A 81 -15.48 6.93 -1.78
CA TYR A 81 -14.53 6.09 -1.06
C TYR A 81 -13.99 4.96 -1.93
N ALA A 82 -12.69 4.69 -1.80
CA ALA A 82 -11.98 3.58 -2.45
C ALA A 82 -11.79 2.38 -1.51
N LEU A 83 -11.78 2.61 -0.19
CA LEU A 83 -11.79 1.57 0.82
C LEU A 83 -12.90 1.86 1.82
N VAL A 84 -13.79 0.89 2.01
CA VAL A 84 -14.92 0.98 2.93
C VAL A 84 -14.96 -0.24 3.83
N ILE A 85 -14.87 -0.04 5.14
CA ILE A 85 -14.99 -1.07 6.17
C ILE A 85 -16.08 -0.62 7.13
N PHE A 86 -17.26 -1.24 7.02
CA PHE A 86 -18.45 -0.76 7.71
C PHE A 86 -19.17 -1.89 8.45
N GLU A 87 -19.51 -1.66 9.73
CA GLU A 87 -20.25 -2.63 10.56
C GLU A 87 -19.65 -4.05 10.51
N MET A 88 -18.34 -4.17 10.74
CA MET A 88 -17.62 -5.43 10.84
C MET A 88 -17.47 -5.81 12.32
N PRO A 89 -18.31 -6.73 12.87
CA PRO A 89 -18.45 -6.87 14.32
C PRO A 89 -17.22 -7.46 15.00
N HIS A 90 -16.54 -8.43 14.37
CA HIS A 90 -15.41 -9.17 14.96
C HIS A 90 -14.05 -8.76 14.37
N LEU A 91 -14.01 -7.72 13.52
CA LEU A 91 -12.76 -7.28 12.89
C LEU A 91 -11.92 -6.53 13.92
N ARG A 92 -10.73 -7.05 14.23
CA ARG A 92 -9.82 -6.52 15.25
C ARG A 92 -8.75 -5.60 14.69
N ASP A 93 -8.31 -5.84 13.46
CA ASP A 93 -7.36 -4.99 12.75
C ASP A 93 -7.65 -5.00 11.24
N VAL A 94 -7.28 -3.92 10.55
CA VAL A 94 -7.41 -3.85 9.08
C VAL A 94 -6.43 -4.81 8.42
N GLY A 95 -5.20 -4.90 8.92
CA GLY A 95 -4.24 -5.93 8.52
C GLY A 95 -3.71 -5.87 7.08
N LEU A 96 -4.03 -4.85 6.28
CA LEU A 96 -3.58 -4.71 4.89
C LEU A 96 -2.12 -4.24 4.79
N HIS A 97 -1.19 -5.03 5.33
CA HIS A 97 0.19 -4.61 5.56
C HIS A 97 1.03 -4.35 4.29
N SER A 98 0.59 -4.85 3.14
CA SER A 98 1.23 -4.57 1.85
C SER A 98 0.63 -3.39 1.11
N LEU A 99 -0.49 -2.83 1.58
CA LEU A 99 -1.15 -1.70 0.94
C LEU A 99 -0.25 -0.47 1.04
N GLY A 100 0.27 -0.05 -0.11
CA GLY A 100 1.13 1.13 -0.21
C GLY A 100 0.38 2.36 -0.72
N HIS A 101 -0.61 2.16 -1.61
CA HIS A 101 -1.25 3.29 -2.30
C HIS A 101 -2.74 3.09 -2.57
N ILE A 102 -3.49 4.17 -2.32
CA ILE A 102 -4.84 4.37 -2.80
C ILE A 102 -4.79 5.57 -3.75
N LEU A 103 -4.84 5.34 -5.06
CA LEU A 103 -4.52 6.38 -6.06
C LEU A 103 -5.62 7.44 -6.21
N ARG A 104 -6.87 7.09 -5.91
CA ARG A 104 -8.02 8.00 -5.98
C ARG A 104 -9.10 7.56 -5.01
N GLY A 105 -9.77 8.54 -4.41
CA GLY A 105 -10.84 8.31 -3.44
C GLY A 105 -10.32 8.13 -2.02
N SER A 106 -11.24 8.21 -1.07
CA SER A 106 -10.92 8.26 0.35
C SER A 106 -11.14 6.93 1.07
N VAL A 107 -10.83 6.90 2.36
CA VAL A 107 -11.07 5.74 3.23
C VAL A 107 -12.25 6.02 4.17
N ARG A 108 -13.17 5.06 4.28
CA ARG A 108 -14.27 5.08 5.25
C ARG A 108 -14.21 3.86 6.14
N ILE A 109 -14.01 4.06 7.44
CA ILE A 109 -13.99 2.99 8.45
C ILE A 109 -14.94 3.38 9.56
N GLU A 110 -16.07 2.69 9.65
CA GLU A 110 -17.13 3.11 10.54
C GLU A 110 -17.85 1.95 11.24
N ARG A 111 -18.19 2.12 12.52
CA ARG A 111 -18.99 1.17 13.32
C ARG A 111 -18.38 -0.22 13.47
N ASN A 112 -17.06 -0.32 13.60
CA ASN A 112 -16.36 -1.58 13.87
C ASN A 112 -15.97 -1.64 15.35
N GLN A 113 -16.76 -2.36 16.16
CA GLN A 113 -16.70 -2.28 17.63
C GLN A 113 -15.46 -2.93 18.26
N GLU A 114 -14.82 -3.86 17.57
CA GLU A 114 -13.60 -4.55 18.03
C GLU A 114 -12.32 -4.03 17.35
N LEU A 115 -12.44 -3.06 16.43
CA LEU A 115 -11.36 -2.65 15.54
C LEU A 115 -10.36 -1.71 16.22
N CYS A 116 -9.12 -2.14 16.33
CA CYS A 116 -7.96 -1.41 16.84
C CYS A 116 -6.92 -1.12 15.74
N HIS A 117 -5.74 -0.60 16.10
CA HIS A 117 -4.66 -0.22 15.18
C HIS A 117 -5.03 0.88 14.16
N LEU A 118 -6.08 1.66 14.41
CA LEU A 118 -6.47 2.75 13.50
C LEU A 118 -5.59 3.99 13.66
N SER A 119 -5.14 4.29 14.88
CA SER A 119 -4.26 5.41 15.21
C SER A 119 -2.79 5.15 14.84
N THR A 120 -2.40 3.87 14.75
CA THR A 120 -1.04 3.45 14.37
C THR A 120 -0.82 3.47 12.86
N ILE A 121 -1.85 3.70 12.05
CA ILE A 121 -1.75 3.81 10.58
C ILE A 121 -1.73 5.28 10.17
N ASP A 122 -0.68 5.67 9.45
CA ASP A 122 -0.62 6.97 8.78
C ASP A 122 -1.29 6.89 7.41
N TRP A 123 -2.58 7.24 7.38
CA TRP A 123 -3.36 7.27 6.14
C TRP A 123 -2.87 8.30 5.13
N GLY A 124 -2.16 9.35 5.60
CA GLY A 124 -1.56 10.37 4.74
C GLY A 124 -0.42 9.83 3.89
N LEU A 125 0.21 8.72 4.29
CA LEU A 125 1.19 8.01 3.48
C LEU A 125 0.58 7.15 2.38
N LEU A 126 -0.71 6.83 2.46
CA LEU A 126 -1.40 5.96 1.49
C LEU A 126 -2.17 6.78 0.43
N LEU A 127 -2.58 7.99 0.77
CA LEU A 127 -3.47 8.85 -0.02
C LEU A 127 -2.69 10.01 -0.66
N PRO A 128 -2.88 10.30 -1.96
CA PRO A 128 -2.11 11.33 -2.67
C PRO A 128 -2.41 12.77 -2.23
N ASP A 129 -3.63 13.05 -1.75
CA ASP A 129 -4.09 14.37 -1.32
C ASP A 129 -4.41 14.38 0.18
N THR A 130 -3.62 15.13 0.96
CA THR A 130 -3.66 15.21 2.42
C THR A 130 -4.73 16.17 2.96
N GLY A 131 -5.91 16.22 2.32
CA GLY A 131 -7.00 17.09 2.73
C GLY A 131 -8.16 16.31 3.34
N ASP A 132 -8.05 15.93 4.61
CA ASP A 132 -9.17 15.56 5.52
C ASP A 132 -10.27 14.64 4.96
N SER A 133 -9.92 13.69 4.10
CA SER A 133 -10.93 12.94 3.36
C SER A 133 -11.27 11.57 3.96
N THR A 134 -10.53 11.13 4.99
CA THR A 134 -10.79 9.86 5.68
C THR A 134 -11.90 10.00 6.71
N TYR A 135 -12.96 9.20 6.58
CA TYR A 135 -14.08 9.17 7.53
C TYR A 135 -13.92 7.95 8.45
N ILE A 136 -13.34 8.16 9.63
CA ILE A 136 -13.06 7.11 10.61
C ILE A 136 -13.78 7.43 11.92
N VAL A 137 -14.96 6.84 12.15
CA VAL A 137 -15.82 7.17 13.31
C VAL A 137 -16.56 5.96 13.87
N GLY A 138 -16.87 5.99 15.17
CA GLY A 138 -17.67 4.95 15.82
C GLY A 138 -17.02 3.57 15.85
N ASN A 139 -15.68 3.51 15.76
CA ASN A 139 -14.91 2.29 15.99
C ASN A 139 -14.53 2.18 17.46
N LYS A 140 -13.82 1.11 17.85
CA LYS A 140 -13.31 0.97 19.22
C LYS A 140 -12.43 2.16 19.60
N PRO A 141 -12.64 2.78 20.79
CA PRO A 141 -11.83 3.93 21.21
C PRO A 141 -10.37 3.50 21.42
N ALA A 142 -9.44 4.38 21.04
CA ALA A 142 -8.01 4.08 21.04
C ALA A 142 -7.48 3.78 22.46
N GLU A 143 -8.09 4.36 23.49
CA GLU A 143 -7.74 4.15 24.89
C GLU A 143 -8.07 2.74 25.40
N GLU A 144 -9.01 2.06 24.74
CA GLU A 144 -9.37 0.66 25.02
C GLU A 144 -8.59 -0.33 24.14
N CYS A 145 -7.74 0.18 23.25
CA CYS A 145 -6.84 -0.62 22.43
C CYS A 145 -5.47 -0.69 23.10
N ALA A 146 -4.91 -1.89 23.18
CA ALA A 146 -3.54 -2.13 23.61
C ALA A 146 -2.61 -2.16 22.39
N ASP A 147 -2.65 -1.10 21.57
CA ASP A 147 -1.92 -1.05 20.31
C ASP A 147 -0.41 -0.94 20.58
N VAL A 148 0.33 -1.99 20.21
CA VAL A 148 1.79 -2.03 20.31
C VAL A 148 2.36 -2.42 18.95
N CYS A 149 3.20 -1.56 18.37
CA CYS A 149 3.89 -1.87 17.13
C CYS A 149 5.12 -2.78 17.36
N PRO A 150 5.52 -3.58 16.35
CA PRO A 150 6.74 -4.37 16.40
C PRO A 150 7.99 -3.57 16.80
N GLY A 151 8.87 -4.20 17.59
CA GLY A 151 10.17 -3.65 17.95
C GLY A 151 10.16 -2.52 18.99
N ILE A 152 9.01 -2.21 19.61
CA ILE A 152 8.94 -1.24 20.72
C ILE A 152 9.57 -1.82 21.99
N LEU A 153 9.36 -3.12 22.24
CA LEU A 153 9.83 -3.82 23.44
C LEU A 153 11.16 -4.55 23.22
N ASP A 154 11.42 -4.97 21.98
CA ASP A 154 12.62 -5.70 21.58
C ASP A 154 13.47 -4.78 20.70
N VAL A 155 14.72 -4.53 21.09
CA VAL A 155 15.67 -3.53 20.51
C VAL A 155 16.04 -3.80 19.02
N GLU A 156 15.37 -4.73 18.35
CA GLU A 156 15.54 -5.02 16.94
C GLU A 156 14.57 -4.18 16.09
N LYS A 157 15.15 -3.19 15.38
CA LYS A 157 14.57 -2.39 14.29
C LYS A 157 13.07 -2.07 14.46
N PRO A 158 12.74 -1.05 15.27
CA PRO A 158 11.34 -0.62 15.41
C PRO A 158 10.78 -0.10 14.08
N CYS A 159 9.45 -0.05 13.98
CA CYS A 159 8.77 0.48 12.79
C CYS A 159 9.17 1.93 12.47
N VAL A 160 8.85 2.40 11.26
CA VAL A 160 9.00 3.81 10.90
C VAL A 160 8.10 4.68 11.77
N GLN A 161 8.60 5.85 12.17
CA GLN A 161 7.81 6.86 12.87
C GLN A 161 7.40 7.99 11.92
N THR A 162 6.19 8.51 12.08
CA THR A 162 5.75 9.73 11.39
C THR A 162 5.07 10.69 12.36
N SER A 163 5.02 11.98 12.01
CA SER A 163 4.32 12.98 12.81
C SER A 163 2.90 13.19 12.29
N ILE A 164 1.91 12.84 13.11
CA ILE A 164 0.49 13.11 12.84
C ILE A 164 0.02 14.11 13.91
N ASN A 165 -0.52 15.26 13.51
CA ASN A 165 -0.95 16.32 14.43
C ASN A 165 0.13 16.76 15.45
N GLY A 166 1.41 16.71 15.04
CA GLY A 166 2.54 17.09 15.90
C GLY A 166 3.04 15.99 16.85
N GLN A 167 2.38 14.83 16.90
CA GLN A 167 2.80 13.69 17.70
C GLN A 167 3.58 12.68 16.85
N LEU A 168 4.80 12.35 17.28
CA LEU A 168 5.69 11.39 16.62
C LEU A 168 5.46 10.00 17.22
N ASP A 169 4.89 9.08 16.44
CA ASP A 169 4.61 7.71 16.88
C ASP A 169 5.02 6.68 15.82
N TYR A 170 5.21 5.44 16.27
CA TYR A 170 5.48 4.28 15.42
C TYR A 170 4.28 3.90 14.55
N ARG A 171 4.54 3.47 13.31
CA ARG A 171 3.50 3.14 12.34
C ARG A 171 3.43 1.65 12.04
N CYS A 172 2.28 1.05 12.32
CA CYS A 172 2.03 -0.37 12.11
C CYS A 172 0.58 -0.66 11.77
N TRP A 173 0.38 -1.73 10.99
CA TRP A 173 -0.93 -2.28 10.63
C TRP A 173 -1.46 -3.22 11.71
N THR A 174 -0.56 -3.93 12.37
CA THR A 174 -0.85 -4.88 13.46
C THR A 174 0.36 -4.92 14.41
N SER A 175 0.24 -5.67 15.51
CA SER A 175 1.35 -5.96 16.42
C SER A 175 2.50 -6.77 15.81
N SER A 176 2.36 -7.25 14.57
CA SER A 176 3.37 -8.05 13.86
C SER A 176 3.86 -7.40 12.57
N TYR A 177 3.16 -6.40 12.04
CA TYR A 177 3.46 -5.81 10.74
C TYR A 177 3.57 -4.28 10.80
N CYS A 178 4.77 -3.77 10.53
CA CYS A 178 5.01 -2.34 10.37
C CYS A 178 4.33 -1.79 9.10
N GLN A 179 3.96 -0.50 9.15
CA GLN A 179 3.55 0.21 7.95
C GLN A 179 4.81 0.55 7.13
N LYS A 180 4.81 0.17 5.86
CA LYS A 180 5.87 0.55 4.93
C LYS A 180 5.77 2.06 4.68
N GLY A 181 6.90 2.76 4.79
CA GLY A 181 6.95 4.19 4.51
C GLY A 181 6.47 4.48 3.08
N GLY A 182 5.59 5.48 2.93
CA GLY A 182 5.12 5.90 1.61
C GLY A 182 6.25 6.45 0.74
N CYS A 183 6.15 6.28 -0.58
CA CYS A 183 7.09 6.84 -1.55
C CYS A 183 6.91 8.37 -1.71
N ARG A 184 7.28 9.14 -0.68
CA ARG A 184 7.25 10.61 -0.72
C ARG A 184 8.68 11.15 -0.79
N TRP A 185 9.12 11.55 -1.99
CA TRP A 185 10.44 12.16 -2.21
C TRP A 185 10.25 13.64 -2.57
N HIS A 186 10.77 14.56 -1.73
CA HIS A 186 10.72 16.02 -1.93
C HIS A 186 9.33 16.58 -2.29
N GLY A 187 8.28 16.13 -1.60
CA GLY A 187 6.91 16.62 -1.83
C GLY A 187 6.25 16.11 -3.12
N ALA A 188 6.92 15.23 -3.87
CA ALA A 188 6.36 14.51 -5.02
C ALA A 188 6.26 13.00 -4.72
N TRP A 189 5.21 12.37 -5.23
CA TRP A 189 5.01 10.93 -5.15
C TRP A 189 5.82 10.26 -6.26
N TRP A 190 6.93 9.60 -5.92
CA TRP A 190 7.77 8.85 -6.86
C TRP A 190 7.89 7.40 -6.39
N CYS A 191 7.12 6.51 -7.01
CA CYS A 191 7.21 5.08 -6.75
C CYS A 191 8.16 4.43 -7.75
N CYS A 192 9.20 3.74 -7.28
CA CYS A 192 10.01 2.88 -8.12
C CYS A 192 9.36 1.49 -8.17
N PHE A 193 8.80 1.14 -9.33
CA PHE A 193 8.37 -0.23 -9.62
C PHE A 193 9.53 -0.98 -10.28
N PHE A 194 9.87 -2.14 -9.74
CA PHE A 194 10.83 -3.06 -10.35
C PHE A 194 10.06 -4.22 -10.99
N TRP A 195 10.30 -4.51 -12.27
CA TRP A 195 9.74 -5.68 -12.95
C TRP A 195 10.86 -6.70 -13.14
N ASP A 196 10.79 -7.83 -12.44
CA ASP A 196 11.86 -8.85 -12.42
C ASP A 196 11.66 -10.01 -13.41
N GLY A 197 10.57 -9.98 -14.18
CA GLY A 197 10.21 -11.02 -15.15
C GLY A 197 9.18 -12.01 -14.62
N ALA A 198 8.95 -12.03 -13.29
CA ALA A 198 7.93 -12.84 -12.62
C ALA A 198 6.80 -11.97 -12.02
N GLY A 199 7.04 -10.68 -11.76
CA GLY A 199 6.01 -9.75 -11.30
C GLY A 199 6.49 -8.31 -11.11
N LEU A 200 5.55 -7.44 -10.73
CA LEU A 200 5.81 -6.07 -10.29
C LEU A 200 6.13 -6.07 -8.79
N HIS A 201 7.34 -5.62 -8.44
CA HIS A 201 7.81 -5.51 -7.07
C HIS A 201 7.95 -4.05 -6.63
N PHE A 202 7.51 -3.77 -5.40
CA PHE A 202 7.57 -2.45 -4.79
C PHE A 202 8.94 -2.21 -4.16
N GLY A 203 9.68 -1.18 -4.60
CA GLY A 203 10.87 -0.71 -3.89
C GLY A 203 10.50 0.29 -2.81
N ALA A 204 10.25 -0.18 -1.58
CA ALA A 204 10.06 0.71 -0.43
C ALA A 204 11.39 0.88 0.32
N ASN A 205 11.81 2.13 0.51
CA ASN A 205 12.97 2.59 1.29
C ASN A 205 14.37 2.13 0.85
N TRP A 206 15.18 3.09 0.37
CA TRP A 206 16.63 3.05 0.49
C TRP A 206 17.04 3.87 1.72
N GLU A 207 17.17 3.22 2.87
CA GLU A 207 17.91 3.77 4.02
C GLU A 207 19.33 3.20 4.00
N GLY A 208 20.27 4.00 3.49
CA GLY A 208 21.69 3.70 3.58
C GLY A 208 22.41 4.88 4.23
N THR A 209 22.43 4.94 5.56
CA THR A 209 23.52 5.62 6.27
C THR A 209 24.80 4.82 6.05
N GLY A 210 25.88 5.53 5.70
CA GLY A 210 27.05 4.96 5.04
C GLY A 210 27.84 3.89 5.82
N GLY A 211 28.59 3.11 5.03
CA GLY A 211 29.58 2.10 5.46
C GLY A 211 29.09 0.68 5.15
N GLY A 212 29.65 -0.12 4.26
CA GLY A 212 30.87 0.01 3.48
C GLY A 212 31.04 -1.25 2.62
N TRP A 213 30.95 -1.09 1.30
CA TRP A 213 31.68 -1.89 0.28
C TRP A 213 32.51 -0.98 -0.64
N TRP A 214 32.42 0.34 -0.43
CA TRP A 214 33.04 1.38 -1.26
C TRP A 214 34.41 1.86 -0.75
N SER A 215 34.88 1.36 0.40
CA SER A 215 36.15 1.78 0.99
C SER A 215 37.40 1.28 0.23
N GLN A 216 37.25 0.53 -0.86
CA GLN A 216 38.36 0.10 -1.72
C GLN A 216 38.65 1.02 -2.92
N LEU A 217 37.88 2.09 -3.17
CA LEU A 217 38.06 2.94 -4.36
C LEU A 217 38.33 4.43 -4.10
N GLY A 218 38.66 4.84 -2.87
CA GLY A 218 39.37 6.09 -2.61
C GLY A 218 38.75 7.37 -3.21
N MET A 219 37.47 7.65 -2.96
CA MET A 219 36.83 8.91 -3.37
C MET A 219 36.10 9.55 -2.17
N ALA A 220 36.80 10.44 -1.46
CA ALA A 220 36.22 11.34 -0.49
C ALA A 220 36.08 12.72 -1.14
N GLY A 221 34.88 13.30 -1.18
CA GLY A 221 34.71 14.69 -1.59
C GLY A 221 33.33 15.06 -2.13
N LEU A 222 32.46 15.49 -1.21
CA LEU A 222 31.48 16.59 -1.33
C LEU A 222 30.50 16.62 -2.51
N VAL A 223 29.24 16.42 -2.12
CA VAL A 223 27.98 16.75 -2.76
C VAL A 223 27.88 18.24 -3.13
N SER A 224 27.45 18.55 -4.37
CA SER A 224 26.44 19.58 -4.67
C SER A 224 26.05 19.57 -6.16
N GLY A 225 24.75 19.47 -6.44
CA GLY A 225 24.17 19.73 -7.77
C GLY A 225 24.22 18.56 -8.76
N CYS A 226 23.07 18.23 -9.35
CA CYS A 226 22.95 17.22 -10.40
C CYS A 226 23.71 17.63 -11.67
N GLY A 227 24.84 16.98 -11.93
CA GLY A 227 25.58 17.01 -13.20
C GLY A 227 26.31 15.68 -13.44
N SER A 228 26.04 15.10 -14.62
CA SER A 228 26.64 13.90 -15.26
C SER A 228 26.85 12.64 -14.40
N PRO A 229 26.00 11.60 -14.55
CA PRO A 229 26.26 10.32 -13.93
C PRO A 229 27.00 9.37 -14.90
N ALA A 230 27.83 8.49 -14.30
CA ALA A 230 28.61 7.46 -14.98
C ALA A 230 27.74 6.34 -15.59
N ALA A 231 28.34 5.48 -16.41
CA ALA A 231 27.70 4.33 -17.04
C ALA A 231 26.86 3.51 -16.05
N GLY A 232 25.59 3.25 -16.38
CA GLY A 232 24.65 2.48 -15.56
C GLY A 232 23.63 3.29 -14.74
N SER A 233 23.42 4.58 -15.04
CA SER A 233 22.48 5.44 -14.32
C SER A 233 21.22 5.76 -15.13
N VAL A 234 20.06 5.71 -14.46
CA VAL A 234 18.75 6.06 -15.00
C VAL A 234 18.55 7.57 -14.88
N LEU A 235 18.43 8.26 -16.02
CA LEU A 235 18.19 9.70 -16.10
C LEU A 235 16.72 9.97 -16.40
N CYS A 236 16.01 10.62 -15.48
CA CYS A 236 14.77 11.31 -15.79
C CYS A 236 15.11 12.77 -16.09
N ARG A 237 14.91 13.22 -17.34
CA ARG A 237 15.05 14.63 -17.73
C ARG A 237 13.78 15.10 -18.41
N GLN A 238 13.25 16.23 -17.94
CA GLN A 238 12.02 16.84 -18.43
C GLN A 238 12.34 17.81 -19.58
N HIS A 239 11.72 17.62 -20.75
CA HIS A 239 11.70 18.62 -21.81
C HIS A 239 10.38 18.55 -22.60
N GLY A 240 9.57 19.61 -22.55
CA GLY A 240 8.59 19.92 -23.59
C GLY A 240 7.37 19.02 -23.79
N GLY A 241 6.88 18.30 -22.77
CA GLY A 241 5.50 17.79 -22.76
C GLY A 241 5.17 16.56 -23.62
N VAL A 242 6.16 15.78 -24.08
CA VAL A 242 5.93 14.43 -24.61
C VAL A 242 7.00 13.48 -24.09
N THR A 243 6.59 12.46 -23.34
CA THR A 243 7.47 11.40 -22.85
C THR A 243 7.64 10.35 -23.94
N ARG A 244 8.85 10.22 -24.50
CA ARG A 244 9.28 9.02 -25.25
C ARG A 244 10.57 8.50 -24.64
N SER A 245 10.57 7.23 -24.26
CA SER A 245 11.77 6.50 -23.85
C SER A 245 12.53 5.99 -25.08
N VAL A 246 13.85 6.19 -25.11
CA VAL A 246 14.76 5.61 -26.11
C VAL A 246 15.86 4.86 -25.37
N LEU A 247 16.10 3.60 -25.76
CA LEU A 247 17.20 2.75 -25.29
C LEU A 247 18.34 2.80 -26.30
N TYR A 248 19.58 2.87 -25.83
CA TYR A 248 20.77 2.52 -26.62
C TYR A 248 21.55 1.41 -25.93
N HIS A 249 21.93 0.41 -26.72
CA HIS A 249 22.62 -0.80 -26.28
C HIS A 249 23.78 -1.09 -27.24
N PRO A 250 24.96 -1.50 -26.77
CA PRO A 250 25.88 -2.27 -27.58
C PRO A 250 26.10 -3.64 -26.96
N ARG A 251 25.24 -4.61 -27.34
CA ARG A 251 25.38 -6.08 -27.23
C ARG A 251 25.49 -6.64 -25.79
N GLY A 252 24.59 -7.47 -25.26
CA GLY A 252 23.40 -8.14 -25.76
C GLY A 252 23.08 -9.27 -24.77
N GLU A 253 21.97 -9.13 -24.04
CA GLU A 253 21.04 -10.17 -23.52
C GLU A 253 20.14 -9.54 -22.43
N ALA A 254 18.82 -9.78 -22.55
CA ALA A 254 17.70 -9.01 -21.98
C ALA A 254 17.53 -9.18 -20.44
N SER A 255 16.74 -8.44 -19.65
CA SER A 255 15.57 -7.57 -19.86
C SER A 255 15.23 -6.90 -18.52
N SER A 256 15.18 -5.56 -18.44
CA SER A 256 14.59 -4.85 -17.29
C SER A 256 14.14 -3.46 -17.73
N TRP A 257 12.87 -3.15 -17.48
CA TRP A 257 12.24 -1.87 -17.79
C TRP A 257 11.99 -1.12 -16.48
N LEU A 258 12.52 0.09 -16.34
CA LEU A 258 12.02 1.04 -15.34
C LEU A 258 10.95 1.92 -15.99
N LEU A 259 9.77 1.93 -15.39
CA LEU A 259 8.69 2.85 -15.76
C LEU A 259 8.47 3.81 -14.59
N CYS A 260 8.85 5.07 -14.77
CA CYS A 260 8.50 6.17 -13.88
C CYS A 260 7.34 6.93 -14.51
N PHE A 261 6.23 7.10 -13.79
CA PHE A 261 5.10 7.89 -14.24
C PHE A 261 4.86 9.07 -13.30
N PRO A 262 4.69 10.30 -13.82
CA PRO A 262 4.09 11.38 -13.06
C PRO A 262 2.58 11.09 -12.87
N SER A 263 2.07 11.26 -11.65
CA SER A 263 0.66 11.04 -11.30
C SER A 263 -0.32 11.98 -12.03
N SER A 264 0.16 12.98 -12.76
CA SER A 264 -0.65 13.97 -13.49
C SER A 264 -0.99 13.60 -14.94
N GLU A 265 -0.46 12.52 -15.53
CA GLU A 265 -0.60 12.22 -16.98
C GLU A 265 -1.43 10.96 -17.32
N VAL A 266 -2.46 10.61 -16.54
CA VAL A 266 -3.37 9.48 -16.85
C VAL A 266 -4.67 9.93 -17.55
N ASN A 267 -4.76 11.19 -18.00
CA ASN A 267 -5.88 11.67 -18.81
C ASN A 267 -5.38 12.25 -20.14
N THR A 268 -5.34 11.43 -21.18
CA THR A 268 -5.71 11.78 -22.57
C THR A 268 -5.70 10.51 -23.42
N GLY A 269 -6.87 9.93 -23.66
CA GLY A 269 -7.08 9.02 -24.80
C GLY A 269 -7.36 9.83 -26.06
N PRO A 270 -6.94 9.38 -27.26
CA PRO A 270 -7.14 10.15 -28.49
C PRO A 270 -8.58 10.00 -29.01
N SER A 271 -9.07 11.07 -29.63
CA SER A 271 -10.20 11.07 -30.59
C SER A 271 -9.67 10.79 -31.99
#